data_AF-A0A844KCE8-F1
#
_entry.id   AF-A0A844KCE8-F1
#
_cell.length_a   1.000
_cell.length_b   1.000
_cell.length_c   1.000
_cell.angle_alpha   90.00
_cell.angle_beta   90.00
_cell.angle_gamma   90.00
#
_symmetry.space_group_name_H-M   'P 1'
#
loop_
_entity.id
_entity.type
_entity.pdbx_description
1 polymer ?
#
loop_
_entity_poly.entity_id
_entity_poly.type
_entity_poly.pdbx_seq_one_letter_code
_entity_poly.pdbx_strand_id
1 'polypeptide(L)'
;MIRAMFEENVRKTEARGLVQWDYGQILQIEGLKGIDHAEVHFAVKECSAKAEICIATIEENRILADIPDKLLEVGKDLIAYVYIADAMSGKTVRIIELPVKKREQPGDYSTPSGKNLLRQVLESLEKKADNMTVIDGELQLLSGDTPVGNRVRMETAAGKEIEIRNDGTSIQWRYTDQNEWKELIPLADLKGEDGKPPEFEIREGHLIVKYE
;
A
#
# COMPACT_ATOMS: atom_id res chain seq x y z
N MET A 1 27.98 -1.57 -4.18
CA MET A 1 27.39 -2.29 -5.35
C MET A 1 28.43 -3.26 -5.89
N ILE A 2 28.06 -4.53 -5.99
CA ILE A 2 28.92 -5.64 -6.39
C ILE A 2 28.39 -6.22 -7.69
N ARG A 3 29.28 -6.57 -8.62
CA ARG A 3 28.89 -7.04 -9.96
C ARG A 3 29.27 -8.50 -10.15
N ALA A 4 28.29 -9.32 -10.54
CA ALA A 4 28.46 -10.70 -10.95
C ALA A 4 28.11 -10.83 -12.44
N MET A 5 29.11 -11.17 -13.26
CA MET A 5 28.91 -11.40 -14.69
C MET A 5 28.90 -12.89 -14.97
N PHE A 6 27.89 -13.36 -15.69
CA PHE A 6 27.81 -14.73 -16.20
C PHE A 6 28.15 -14.77 -17.68
N GLU A 7 29.13 -15.61 -18.02
CA GLU A 7 29.36 -16.03 -19.39
C GLU A 7 28.34 -17.09 -19.83
N GLU A 8 28.21 -17.27 -21.14
CA GLU A 8 27.32 -18.26 -21.72
C GLU A 8 27.69 -19.67 -21.22
N ASN A 9 26.71 -20.44 -20.77
CA ASN A 9 26.85 -21.79 -20.18
C ASN A 9 27.62 -21.89 -18.85
N VAL A 10 28.05 -20.77 -18.24
CA VAL A 10 28.67 -20.78 -16.92
C VAL A 10 27.61 -20.74 -15.83
N ARG A 11 27.61 -21.76 -14.95
CA ARG A 11 26.63 -21.89 -13.85
C ARG A 11 27.06 -21.17 -12.57
N LYS A 12 28.36 -20.95 -12.40
CA LYS A 12 28.96 -20.44 -11.16
C LYS A 12 29.93 -19.30 -11.48
N THR A 13 29.83 -18.20 -10.75
CA THR A 13 30.76 -17.06 -10.85
C THR A 13 31.16 -16.57 -9.45
N GLU A 14 32.14 -15.68 -9.38
CA GLU A 14 32.60 -15.04 -8.15
C GLU A 14 32.52 -13.53 -8.30
N ALA A 15 32.01 -12.84 -7.28
CA ALA A 15 31.93 -11.39 -7.27
C ALA A 15 32.55 -10.83 -5.99
N ARG A 16 33.60 -10.00 -6.16
CA ARG A 16 34.40 -9.43 -5.06
C ARG A 16 34.02 -7.99 -4.79
N GLY A 17 34.35 -7.54 -3.57
CA GLY A 17 34.23 -6.15 -3.15
C GLY A 17 33.41 -5.94 -1.88
N LEU A 18 32.92 -7.01 -1.25
CA LEU A 18 32.25 -6.93 0.04
C LEU A 18 33.25 -6.75 1.18
N VAL A 19 32.92 -5.87 2.11
CA VAL A 19 33.64 -5.68 3.36
C VAL A 19 32.67 -5.90 4.52
N GLN A 20 33.15 -6.56 5.57
CA GLN A 20 32.40 -6.75 6.81
C GLN A 20 31.96 -5.39 7.36
N TRP A 21 30.73 -5.31 7.88
CA TRP A 21 30.10 -4.08 8.38
C TRP A 21 29.73 -3.04 7.32
N ASP A 22 29.93 -3.30 6.03
CA ASP A 22 29.29 -2.48 5.01
C ASP A 22 27.78 -2.72 5.03
N TYR A 23 27.02 -1.70 4.66
CA TYR A 23 25.56 -1.75 4.62
C TYR A 23 25.03 -1.27 3.27
N GLY A 24 23.80 -1.66 2.93
CA GLY A 24 23.13 -1.23 1.70
C GLY A 24 23.83 -1.70 0.43
N GLN A 25 24.53 -2.85 0.50
CA GLN A 25 25.20 -3.41 -0.65
C GLN A 25 24.18 -4.06 -1.59
N ILE A 26 24.26 -3.72 -2.87
CA ILE A 26 23.41 -4.31 -3.91
C ILE A 26 24.28 -5.23 -4.78
N LEU A 27 23.78 -6.44 -5.03
CA LEU A 27 24.31 -7.37 -6.01
C LEU A 27 23.65 -7.11 -7.37
N GLN A 28 24.46 -6.73 -8.35
CA GLN A 28 24.08 -6.60 -9.75
C GLN A 28 24.54 -7.83 -10.52
N ILE A 29 23.61 -8.51 -11.19
CA ILE A 29 23.86 -9.73 -11.94
C ILE A 29 23.59 -9.46 -13.41
N GLU A 30 24.54 -9.82 -14.26
CA GLU A 30 24.49 -9.63 -15.72
C GLU A 30 24.77 -10.95 -16.47
N GLY A 31 24.38 -11.00 -17.74
CA GLY A 31 24.59 -12.17 -18.60
C GLY A 31 23.45 -13.19 -18.59
N LEU A 32 22.33 -12.88 -17.92
CA LEU A 32 21.11 -13.67 -17.96
C LEU A 32 20.06 -12.93 -18.80
N LYS A 33 19.46 -13.65 -19.76
CA LYS A 33 18.46 -13.10 -20.69
C LYS A 33 17.12 -13.78 -20.48
N GLY A 34 16.03 -13.03 -20.72
CA GLY A 34 14.67 -13.57 -20.71
C GLY A 34 14.17 -13.96 -19.32
N ILE A 35 14.56 -13.21 -18.29
CA ILE A 35 14.10 -13.38 -16.91
C ILE A 35 13.15 -12.23 -16.60
N ASP A 36 11.92 -12.57 -16.23
CA ASP A 36 10.83 -11.67 -15.86
C ASP A 36 10.64 -11.61 -14.33
N HIS A 37 10.93 -12.71 -13.64
CA HIS A 37 10.94 -12.80 -12.19
C HIS A 37 12.14 -13.61 -11.68
N ALA A 38 12.81 -13.11 -10.64
CA ALA A 38 13.90 -13.82 -9.98
C ALA A 38 13.96 -13.48 -8.50
N GLU A 39 14.36 -14.47 -7.72
CA GLU A 39 14.76 -14.33 -6.34
C GLU A 39 16.25 -14.62 -6.20
N VAL A 40 16.90 -13.96 -5.26
CA VAL A 40 18.28 -14.25 -4.90
C VAL A 40 18.30 -14.70 -3.45
N HIS A 41 18.72 -15.94 -3.23
CA HIS A 41 18.81 -16.52 -1.89
C HIS A 41 20.25 -16.38 -1.41
N PHE A 42 20.47 -15.62 -0.35
CA PHE A 42 21.79 -15.37 0.24
C PHE A 42 22.00 -16.23 1.47
N ALA A 43 23.17 -16.87 1.58
CA ALA A 43 23.55 -17.62 2.77
C ALA A 43 25.03 -17.42 3.10
N VAL A 44 25.40 -17.65 4.35
CA VAL A 44 26.82 -17.75 4.72
C VAL A 44 27.38 -19.06 4.18
N LYS A 45 28.46 -18.98 3.41
CA LYS A 45 29.19 -20.14 2.87
C LYS A 45 29.63 -21.03 4.04
N GLU A 46 29.42 -22.34 3.91
CA GLU A 46 29.73 -23.36 4.93
C GLU A 46 28.88 -23.30 6.21
N CYS A 47 27.77 -22.55 6.21
CA CYS A 47 26.81 -22.56 7.31
C CYS A 47 25.50 -23.25 6.87
N SER A 48 24.96 -24.14 7.70
CA SER A 48 23.64 -24.78 7.48
C SER A 48 22.46 -23.89 7.84
N ALA A 49 22.71 -22.59 8.08
CA ALA A 49 21.65 -21.62 8.32
C ALA A 49 20.74 -21.48 7.10
N LYS A 50 19.48 -21.12 7.36
CA LYS A 50 18.51 -20.83 6.30
C LYS A 50 19.01 -19.69 5.42
N ALA A 51 18.80 -19.81 4.12
CA ALA A 51 19.09 -18.72 3.19
C ALA A 51 18.07 -17.59 3.37
N GLU A 52 18.55 -16.36 3.24
CA GLU A 52 17.76 -15.15 3.21
C GLU A 52 17.28 -14.89 1.79
N ILE A 53 15.97 -14.75 1.62
CA ILE A 53 15.36 -14.59 0.30
C ILE A 53 15.19 -13.10 0.01
N CYS A 54 15.77 -12.65 -1.09
CA CYS A 54 15.63 -11.29 -1.59
C CYS A 54 14.95 -11.32 -2.96
N ILE A 55 13.81 -10.63 -3.08
CA ILE A 55 13.15 -10.44 -4.38
C ILE A 55 14.03 -9.51 -5.21
N ALA A 56 14.38 -9.93 -6.43
CA ALA A 56 15.22 -9.13 -7.28
C ALA A 56 14.42 -8.15 -8.14
N THR A 57 14.98 -6.96 -8.35
CA THR A 57 14.49 -5.98 -9.34
C THR A 57 15.21 -6.21 -10.65
N ILE A 58 14.47 -6.20 -11.76
CA ILE A 58 15.02 -6.45 -13.10
C ILE A 58 14.93 -5.17 -13.94
N GLU A 59 16.07 -4.67 -14.40
CA GLU A 59 16.19 -3.45 -15.22
C GLU A 59 17.08 -3.72 -16.43
N GLU A 60 16.57 -3.57 -17.66
CA GLU A 60 17.38 -3.66 -18.89
C GLU A 60 18.35 -4.88 -18.94
N ASN A 61 17.86 -6.09 -18.61
CA ASN A 61 18.66 -7.33 -18.48
C ASN A 61 19.68 -7.38 -17.32
N ARG A 62 19.55 -6.50 -16.32
CA ARG A 62 20.30 -6.54 -15.07
C ARG A 62 19.37 -6.95 -13.95
N ILE A 63 19.83 -7.89 -13.12
CA ILE A 63 19.10 -8.33 -11.94
C ILE A 63 19.80 -7.70 -10.74
N LEU A 64 19.05 -6.91 -9.96
CA LEU A 64 19.51 -6.21 -8.77
C LEU A 64 18.89 -6.86 -7.54
N ALA A 65 19.70 -7.22 -6.56
CA ALA A 65 19.22 -7.76 -5.28
C ALA A 65 19.98 -7.15 -4.12
N ASP A 66 19.26 -6.71 -3.09
CA ASP A 66 19.87 -6.22 -1.85
C ASP A 66 20.55 -7.37 -1.11
N ILE A 67 21.82 -7.17 -0.74
CA ILE A 67 22.59 -8.12 0.06
C ILE A 67 22.24 -7.85 1.53
N PRO A 68 21.72 -8.82 2.30
CA PRO A 68 21.33 -8.58 3.68
C PRO A 68 22.52 -8.18 4.56
N ASP A 69 22.47 -6.98 5.15
CA ASP A 69 23.52 -6.43 6.02
C ASP A 69 23.89 -7.40 7.16
N LYS A 70 22.90 -8.08 7.75
CA LYS A 70 23.09 -9.09 8.82
C LYS A 70 24.02 -10.23 8.43
N LEU A 71 24.10 -10.58 7.15
CA LEU A 71 25.02 -11.62 6.66
C LEU A 71 26.45 -11.08 6.56
N LEU A 72 26.61 -9.78 6.27
CA LEU A 72 27.91 -9.11 6.23
C LEU A 72 28.51 -8.93 7.63
N GLU A 73 27.69 -8.81 8.68
CA GLU A 73 28.15 -8.73 10.08
C GLU A 73 28.94 -9.98 10.51
N VAL A 74 28.60 -11.16 9.97
CA VAL A 74 29.24 -12.44 10.30
C VAL A 74 30.73 -12.47 9.88
N GLY A 75 31.11 -11.72 8.85
CA GLY A 75 32.49 -11.68 8.35
C GLY A 75 32.98 -12.99 7.73
N LYS A 76 32.05 -13.83 7.27
CA LYS A 76 32.31 -15.04 6.48
C LYS A 76 31.90 -14.82 5.04
N ASP A 77 32.49 -15.58 4.13
CA ASP A 77 32.09 -15.58 2.72
C ASP A 77 30.60 -15.90 2.58
N LEU A 78 29.96 -15.25 1.61
CA LEU A 78 28.58 -15.50 1.28
C LEU A 78 28.47 -16.32 0.00
N ILE A 79 27.33 -16.97 -0.16
CA ILE A 79 26.91 -17.62 -1.39
C ILE A 79 25.52 -17.11 -1.74
N ALA A 80 25.32 -16.74 -3.00
CA ALA A 80 24.03 -16.33 -3.52
C ALA A 80 23.56 -17.31 -4.59
N TYR A 81 22.30 -17.71 -4.50
CA TYR A 81 21.64 -18.59 -5.44
C TYR A 81 20.60 -17.79 -6.21
N VAL A 82 20.78 -17.66 -7.52
CA VAL A 82 19.75 -17.09 -8.38
C VAL A 82 18.70 -18.15 -8.60
N TYR A 83 17.52 -17.93 -8.05
CA TYR A 83 16.39 -18.84 -8.06
C TYR A 83 15.29 -18.26 -8.95
N ILE A 84 14.83 -19.07 -9.90
CA ILE A 84 13.69 -18.73 -10.75
C ILE A 84 12.56 -19.67 -10.36
N ALA A 85 11.41 -19.11 -10.00
CA ALA A 85 10.23 -19.83 -9.58
C ALA A 85 9.02 -19.40 -10.43
N ASP A 86 8.18 -20.36 -10.78
CA ASP A 86 6.84 -20.20 -11.30
C ASP A 86 5.82 -20.85 -10.34
N ALA A 87 4.53 -20.84 -10.69
CA ALA A 87 3.46 -21.36 -9.84
C ALA A 87 3.54 -22.88 -9.57
N MET A 88 4.33 -23.62 -10.34
CA MET A 88 4.39 -25.09 -10.35
C MET A 88 5.79 -25.65 -10.05
N SER A 89 6.84 -24.84 -10.19
CA SER A 89 8.22 -25.27 -10.08
C SER A 89 9.14 -24.11 -9.74
N GLY A 90 10.27 -24.41 -9.11
CA GLY A 90 11.35 -23.42 -9.01
C GLY A 90 12.70 -24.10 -8.91
N LYS A 91 13.72 -23.43 -9.43
CA LYS A 91 15.06 -23.98 -9.53
C LYS A 91 16.14 -22.92 -9.41
N THR A 92 17.25 -23.32 -8.79
CA THR A 92 18.48 -22.53 -8.79
C THR A 92 19.15 -22.62 -10.16
N VAL A 93 19.15 -21.49 -10.87
CA VAL A 93 19.72 -21.38 -12.21
C VAL A 93 21.19 -20.97 -12.20
N ARG A 94 21.63 -20.20 -11.19
CA ARG A 94 23.00 -19.72 -11.06
C ARG A 94 23.46 -19.64 -9.61
N ILE A 95 24.77 -19.69 -9.42
CA ILE A 95 25.44 -19.62 -8.12
C ILE A 95 26.51 -18.53 -8.19
N ILE A 96 26.56 -17.68 -7.18
CA ILE A 96 27.53 -16.59 -7.07
C ILE A 96 28.25 -16.73 -5.73
N GLU A 97 29.56 -16.86 -5.74
CA GLU A 97 30.37 -16.77 -4.53
C GLU A 97 30.74 -15.31 -4.26
N LEU A 98 30.61 -14.91 -3.00
CA LEU A 98 30.73 -13.54 -2.55
C LEU A 98 31.73 -13.48 -1.39
N PRO A 99 33.05 -13.40 -1.68
CA PRO A 99 34.07 -13.30 -0.65
C PRO A 99 33.93 -12.02 0.15
N VAL A 100 33.96 -12.12 1.48
CA VAL A 100 33.79 -10.97 2.39
C VAL A 100 35.12 -10.63 3.05
N LYS A 101 35.62 -9.42 2.82
CA LYS A 101 36.83 -8.92 3.48
C LYS A 101 36.52 -8.55 4.93
N LYS A 102 37.18 -9.21 5.88
CA LYS A 102 37.06 -8.91 7.32
C LYS A 102 37.59 -7.51 7.66
N ARG A 103 36.94 -6.87 8.65
CA ARG A 103 37.23 -5.50 9.12
C ARG A 103 36.78 -5.33 10.58
N GLU A 104 37.44 -4.46 11.32
CA GLU A 104 37.04 -4.05 12.68
C GLU A 104 35.68 -3.34 12.68
N GLN A 105 34.82 -3.69 13.64
CA GLN A 105 33.50 -3.06 13.81
C GLN A 105 33.66 -1.57 14.15
N PRO A 106 33.01 -0.64 13.43
CA PRO A 106 32.97 0.78 13.81
C PRO A 106 32.27 0.97 15.16
N GLY A 107 32.82 1.82 16.04
CA GLY A 107 32.29 2.06 17.38
C GLY A 107 30.91 2.72 17.43
N ASP A 108 30.49 3.34 16.33
CA ASP A 108 29.19 4.01 16.12
C ASP A 108 28.31 3.26 15.10
N TYR A 109 28.60 1.99 14.82
CA TYR A 109 27.88 1.21 13.83
C TYR A 109 26.38 1.11 14.16
N SER A 110 25.56 1.62 13.25
CA SER A 110 24.10 1.52 13.29
C SER A 110 23.62 0.98 11.95
N THR A 111 23.12 -0.27 11.93
CA THR A 111 22.61 -0.88 10.70
C THR A 111 21.45 -0.06 10.14
N PRO A 112 21.38 0.17 8.82
CA PRO A 112 20.20 0.73 8.18
C PRO A 112 18.97 -0.13 8.40
N SER A 113 19.08 -1.46 8.49
CA SER A 113 17.92 -2.32 8.84
C SER A 113 17.36 -2.03 10.23
N GLY A 114 18.21 -1.76 11.22
CA GLY A 114 17.79 -1.28 12.55
C GLY A 114 17.24 0.14 12.53
N LYS A 115 17.83 1.02 11.71
CA LYS A 115 17.29 2.37 11.43
C LYS A 115 15.98 2.33 10.64
N ASN A 116 15.75 1.33 9.79
CA ASN A 116 14.51 1.14 9.02
C ASN A 116 13.41 0.64 9.94
N LEU A 117 13.71 -0.21 10.91
CA LEU A 117 12.78 -0.55 11.99
C LEU A 117 12.48 0.66 12.88
N LEU A 118 13.49 1.41 13.33
CA LEU A 118 13.28 2.64 14.11
C LEU A 118 12.53 3.70 13.30
N ARG A 119 12.84 3.86 12.02
CA ARG A 119 12.16 4.77 11.09
C ARG A 119 10.75 4.29 10.80
N GLN A 120 10.49 2.99 10.61
CA GLN A 120 9.14 2.46 10.50
C GLN A 120 8.37 2.62 11.80
N VAL A 121 9.02 2.44 12.95
CA VAL A 121 8.41 2.68 14.26
C VAL A 121 8.11 4.17 14.43
N LEU A 122 9.04 5.06 14.10
CA LEU A 122 8.84 6.52 14.12
C LEU A 122 7.76 6.96 13.12
N GLU A 123 7.79 6.50 11.87
CA GLU A 123 6.74 6.74 10.86
C GLU A 123 5.39 6.13 11.29
N SER A 124 5.39 5.02 12.03
CA SER A 124 4.18 4.45 12.63
C SER A 124 3.70 5.23 13.85
N LEU A 125 4.57 5.98 14.53
CA LEU A 125 4.23 6.86 15.64
C LEU A 125 3.75 8.23 15.12
N GLU A 126 4.40 8.79 14.10
CA GLU A 126 4.02 10.04 13.42
C GLU A 126 2.71 9.93 12.62
N LYS A 127 2.22 8.71 12.38
CA LYS A 127 0.90 8.47 11.76
C LYS A 127 -0.15 8.04 12.76
N LYS A 128 0.20 7.87 14.04
CA LYS A 128 -0.80 7.60 15.08
C LYS A 128 -1.45 8.92 15.44
N ALA A 129 -2.78 8.90 15.43
CA ALA A 129 -3.57 10.00 15.93
C ALA A 129 -3.30 10.16 17.43
N ASP A 130 -2.68 11.28 17.82
CA ASP A 130 -2.47 11.66 19.21
C ASP A 130 -3.43 12.77 19.65
N ASN A 131 -4.05 13.44 18.69
CA ASN A 131 -4.99 14.53 18.89
C ASN A 131 -6.12 14.49 17.84
N MET A 132 -7.15 15.29 18.06
CA MET A 132 -8.36 15.32 17.24
C MET A 132 -8.97 16.72 17.25
N THR A 133 -9.41 17.19 16.08
CA THR A 133 -10.04 18.50 15.90
C THR A 133 -11.21 18.42 14.92
N VAL A 134 -12.00 19.48 14.82
CA VAL A 134 -13.08 19.60 13.83
C VAL A 134 -12.66 20.63 12.78
N ILE A 135 -12.65 20.23 11.51
CA ILE A 135 -12.36 21.10 10.36
C ILE A 135 -13.54 21.00 9.41
N ASP A 136 -14.13 22.15 9.06
CA ASP A 136 -15.29 22.24 8.16
C ASP A 136 -16.51 21.39 8.59
N GLY A 137 -16.69 21.19 9.91
CA GLY A 137 -17.78 20.38 10.46
C GLY A 137 -17.54 18.87 10.44
N GLU A 138 -16.37 18.41 9.99
CA GLU A 138 -15.97 17.01 10.01
C GLU A 138 -14.87 16.76 11.05
N LEU A 139 -14.87 15.58 11.65
CA LEU A 139 -13.85 15.15 12.60
C LEU A 139 -12.55 14.81 11.86
N GLN A 140 -11.46 15.46 12.22
CA GLN A 140 -10.13 15.20 11.69
C GLN A 140 -9.21 14.74 12.82
N LEU A 141 -8.56 13.59 12.61
CA LEU A 141 -7.47 13.15 13.49
C LEU A 141 -6.18 13.88 13.14
N LEU A 142 -5.37 14.15 14.15
CA LEU A 142 -4.08 14.82 14.05
C LEU A 142 -2.97 13.95 14.63
N SER A 143 -1.77 14.05 14.05
CA SER A 143 -0.52 13.67 14.71
C SER A 143 0.30 14.95 14.92
N GLY A 144 0.38 15.43 16.15
CA GLY A 144 0.80 16.80 16.46
C GLY A 144 -0.15 17.81 15.81
N ASP A 145 0.40 18.68 14.95
CA ASP A 145 -0.37 19.68 14.18
C ASP A 145 -0.71 19.22 12.75
N THR A 146 -0.35 17.98 12.39
CA THR A 146 -0.53 17.48 11.02
C THR A 146 -1.81 16.64 10.91
N PRO A 147 -2.72 16.92 9.96
CA PRO A 147 -3.87 16.07 9.68
C PRO A 147 -3.47 14.66 9.22
N VAL A 148 -4.00 13.63 9.88
CA VAL A 148 -3.76 12.22 9.54
C VAL A 148 -5.07 11.46 9.43
N GLY A 149 -5.13 10.48 8.52
CA GLY A 149 -6.34 9.71 8.25
C GLY A 149 -7.43 10.50 7.54
N ASN A 150 -8.51 9.82 7.18
CA ASN A 150 -9.66 10.43 6.52
C ASN A 150 -10.48 11.23 7.53
N ARG A 151 -11.05 12.35 7.06
CA ARG A 151 -12.09 13.05 7.82
C ARG A 151 -13.26 12.12 8.05
N VAL A 152 -13.67 12.03 9.31
CA VAL A 152 -14.89 11.32 9.69
C VAL A 152 -15.98 12.35 9.73
N ARG A 153 -16.91 12.24 8.79
CA ARG A 153 -18.18 12.93 8.92
C ARG A 153 -18.85 12.40 10.18
N MET A 154 -18.94 13.24 11.20
CA MET A 154 -19.81 12.92 12.31
C MET A 154 -21.22 13.01 11.76
N GLU A 155 -21.81 11.85 11.46
CA GLU A 155 -23.25 11.73 11.43
C GLU A 155 -23.70 12.04 12.86
N THR A 156 -23.89 13.33 13.16
CA THR A 156 -24.88 13.69 14.16
C THR A 156 -26.11 12.89 13.75
N ALA A 157 -26.66 12.10 14.66
CA ALA A 157 -27.77 11.20 14.40
C ALA A 157 -29.06 12.00 14.12
N ALA A 158 -29.04 12.80 13.05
CA ALA A 158 -30.16 13.34 12.35
C ALA A 158 -30.14 12.63 11.01
N GLY A 159 -31.09 11.72 10.80
CA GLY A 159 -31.19 10.92 9.60
C GLY A 159 -31.10 11.77 8.34
N LYS A 160 -30.70 11.14 7.23
CA LYS A 160 -30.60 11.80 5.92
C LYS A 160 -31.87 12.60 5.64
N GLU A 161 -31.72 13.92 5.57
CA GLU A 161 -32.85 14.80 5.26
C GLU A 161 -33.34 14.48 3.84
N ILE A 162 -34.67 14.36 3.71
CA ILE A 162 -35.32 14.20 2.42
C ILE A 162 -35.92 15.53 1.98
N GLU A 163 -35.75 15.84 0.71
CA GLU A 163 -36.46 16.94 0.05
C GLU A 163 -37.62 16.36 -0.74
N ILE A 164 -38.78 17.01 -0.65
CA ILE A 164 -39.98 16.69 -1.44
C ILE A 164 -40.34 17.91 -2.27
N ARG A 165 -40.68 17.70 -3.55
CA ARG A 165 -41.17 18.75 -4.43
C ARG A 165 -42.33 18.28 -5.29
N ASN A 166 -43.08 19.24 -5.83
CA ASN A 166 -44.03 19.04 -6.91
C ASN A 166 -43.45 19.66 -8.18
N ASP A 167 -43.31 18.89 -9.25
CA ASP A 167 -42.77 19.37 -10.53
C ASP A 167 -43.84 19.81 -11.54
N GLY A 168 -45.10 19.87 -11.11
CA GLY A 168 -46.27 20.17 -11.92
C GLY A 168 -46.96 18.94 -12.50
N THR A 169 -46.33 17.76 -12.43
CA THR A 169 -46.88 16.49 -12.95
C THR A 169 -46.91 15.37 -11.90
N SER A 170 -45.94 15.35 -10.99
CA SER A 170 -45.77 14.33 -9.96
C SER A 170 -45.20 14.94 -8.66
N ILE A 171 -45.43 14.24 -7.55
CA ILE A 171 -44.67 14.47 -6.32
C ILE A 171 -43.40 13.63 -6.40
N GLN A 172 -42.26 14.27 -6.16
CA GLN A 172 -40.95 13.64 -6.22
C GLN A 172 -40.21 13.84 -4.89
N TRP A 173 -39.32 12.89 -4.57
CA TRP A 173 -38.45 12.98 -3.41
C TRP A 173 -37.00 12.66 -3.77
N ARG A 174 -36.07 13.15 -2.96
CA ARG A 174 -34.65 12.77 -2.99
C ARG A 174 -34.03 12.93 -1.61
N TYR A 175 -32.86 12.34 -1.42
CA TYR A 175 -31.98 12.73 -0.32
C TYR A 175 -31.24 14.04 -0.67
N THR A 176 -30.98 14.90 0.32
CA THR A 176 -30.25 16.17 0.12
C THR A 176 -28.84 15.98 -0.45
N ASP A 177 -28.26 14.78 -0.31
CA ASP A 177 -26.96 14.39 -0.85
C ASP A 177 -27.04 13.73 -2.25
N GLN A 178 -28.22 13.69 -2.87
CA GLN A 178 -28.45 13.11 -4.19
C GLN A 178 -28.99 14.14 -5.20
N ASN A 179 -28.58 14.00 -6.46
CA ASN A 179 -29.06 14.85 -7.55
C ASN A 179 -30.24 14.24 -8.32
N GLU A 180 -30.51 12.95 -8.11
CA GLU A 180 -31.57 12.22 -8.79
C GLU A 180 -32.88 12.32 -8.00
N TRP A 181 -33.95 12.71 -8.69
CA TRP A 181 -35.30 12.76 -8.14
C TRP A 181 -36.02 11.44 -8.42
N LYS A 182 -36.66 10.89 -7.39
CA LYS A 182 -37.50 9.69 -7.51
C LYS A 182 -38.96 10.09 -7.45
N GLU A 183 -39.74 9.60 -8.41
CA GLU A 183 -41.19 9.78 -8.42
C GLU A 183 -41.82 9.02 -7.24
N LEU A 184 -42.63 9.73 -6.45
CA LEU A 184 -43.40 9.16 -5.35
C LEU A 184 -44.80 8.79 -5.84
N ILE A 185 -45.47 9.72 -6.51
CA ILE A 185 -46.84 9.55 -7.01
C ILE A 185 -47.19 10.58 -8.10
N PRO A 186 -47.85 10.17 -9.21
CA PRO A 186 -48.41 11.09 -10.19
C PRO A 186 -49.55 11.95 -9.63
N LEU A 187 -49.64 13.23 -10.02
CA LEU A 187 -50.76 14.08 -9.61
C LEU A 187 -52.11 13.61 -10.19
N ALA A 188 -52.09 12.88 -11.31
CA ALA A 188 -53.30 12.32 -11.92
C ALA A 188 -53.99 11.28 -11.02
N ASP A 189 -53.21 10.56 -10.22
CA ASP A 189 -53.70 9.53 -9.30
C ASP A 189 -54.19 10.12 -7.97
N LEU A 190 -53.92 11.41 -7.75
CA LEU A 190 -54.32 12.19 -6.58
C LEU A 190 -55.47 13.16 -6.88
N LYS A 191 -56.30 12.91 -7.90
CA LYS A 191 -57.43 13.80 -8.23
C LYS A 191 -58.65 13.52 -7.36
N GLY A 192 -59.33 14.60 -6.94
CA GLY A 192 -60.62 14.52 -6.25
C GLY A 192 -61.76 14.19 -7.21
N GLU A 193 -62.99 14.05 -6.70
CA GLU A 193 -64.19 13.80 -7.52
C GLU A 193 -64.44 14.89 -8.58
N ASP A 194 -63.94 16.11 -8.37
CA ASP A 194 -64.04 17.24 -9.30
C ASP A 194 -62.95 17.26 -10.40
N GLY A 195 -61.99 16.34 -10.35
CA GLY A 195 -60.92 16.18 -11.32
C GLY A 195 -59.79 17.22 -11.24
N LYS A 196 -59.82 18.12 -10.25
CA LYS A 196 -58.78 19.14 -10.06
C LYS A 196 -57.57 18.58 -9.30
N PRO A 197 -56.36 19.14 -9.54
CA PRO A 197 -55.18 18.81 -8.75
C PRO A 197 -55.37 19.31 -7.31
N PRO A 198 -54.98 18.52 -6.29
CA PRO A 198 -55.06 18.95 -4.91
C PRO A 198 -53.95 19.97 -4.57
N GLU A 199 -54.21 20.77 -3.54
CA GLU A 199 -53.18 21.57 -2.88
C GLU A 199 -52.49 20.76 -1.78
N PHE A 200 -51.22 21.07 -1.51
CA PHE A 200 -50.44 20.40 -0.49
C PHE A 200 -50.03 21.38 0.60
N GLU A 201 -50.15 20.96 1.86
CA GLU A 201 -49.66 21.73 2.99
C GLU A 201 -48.98 20.81 4.00
N ILE A 202 -47.87 21.28 4.57
CA ILE A 202 -47.22 20.60 5.70
C ILE A 202 -47.74 21.23 7.00
N ARG A 203 -48.37 20.41 7.84
CA ARG A 203 -48.79 20.81 9.19
C ARG A 203 -48.37 19.74 10.18
N GLU A 204 -47.73 20.15 11.28
CA GLU A 204 -47.35 19.24 12.37
C GLU A 204 -46.57 17.99 11.90
N GLY A 205 -45.68 18.16 10.91
CA GLY A 205 -44.89 17.04 10.36
C GLY A 205 -45.65 16.08 9.44
N HIS A 206 -46.92 16.37 9.12
CA HIS A 206 -47.73 15.59 8.18
C HIS A 206 -47.89 16.34 6.86
N LEU A 207 -47.76 15.62 5.74
CA LEU A 207 -48.14 16.12 4.42
C LEU A 207 -49.66 15.94 4.25
N ILE A 208 -50.38 17.05 4.19
CA ILE A 208 -51.84 17.05 4.04
C ILE A 208 -52.18 17.39 2.60
N VAL A 209 -53.01 16.56 1.99
CA VAL A 209 -53.59 16.76 0.67
C VAL A 209 -54.96 17.42 0.84
N LYS A 210 -55.15 18.59 0.22
CA LYS A 210 -56.39 19.36 0.25
C LYS A 210 -57.05 19.33 -1.11
N TYR A 211 -58.30 18.90 -1.11
CA TYR A 211 -59.20 18.97 -2.26
C TYR A 211 -60.14 20.17 -2.02
N GLU A 212 -60.33 21.01 -3.05
CA GLU A 212 -61.32 22.10 -3.01
C GLU A 212 -62.76 21.60 -3.18
#